data_AF-A0AAV5AZR5-F1
#
_entry.id   AF-A0AAV5AZR5-F1
#
_cell.length_a   1.000
_cell.length_b   1.000
_cell.length_c   1.000
_cell.angle_alpha   90.00
_cell.angle_beta   90.00
_cell.angle_gamma   90.00
#
_symmetry.space_group_name_H-M   'P 1'
#
loop_
_entity.id
_entity.type
_entity.pdbx_description
1 polymer ?
#
loop_
_entity_poly.entity_id
_entity_poly.type
_entity_poly.pdbx_seq_one_letter_code
_entity_poly.pdbx_strand_id
1 'polypeptide(L)'
;MSEINQNIIGDNNLQVGTNNGQIIQTKQIKQVTEVLHDPNQHITDAQALEIRNKITELVDMLASTGKNKGSLFKQEYNTFYKEFKISSYKLLPKDKYEEALIWLRKRNAYKGKKVLRQGNKEEWRKEQYTAIYFKAGNLGMSKEELYLFATEKLALKKPLTSLKELSDTRLEKLYKYIIVKE
;
A
#
# COMPACT_ATOMS: atom_id res chain seq x y z
N MET A 1 -26.24 -36.36 -32.66
CA MET A 1 -25.69 -35.00 -32.79
C MET A 1 -24.72 -34.79 -31.65
N SER A 2 -23.47 -34.46 -31.93
CA SER A 2 -22.42 -34.30 -30.93
C SER A 2 -22.51 -32.90 -30.29
N GLU A 3 -22.73 -32.85 -28.98
CA GLU A 3 -22.64 -31.62 -28.19
C GLU A 3 -21.17 -31.17 -28.11
N ILE A 4 -20.89 -29.96 -28.56
CA ILE A 4 -19.57 -29.33 -28.46
C ILE A 4 -19.54 -28.53 -27.17
N ASN A 5 -18.89 -29.06 -26.13
CA ASN A 5 -18.60 -28.34 -24.90
C ASN A 5 -17.18 -27.76 -24.96
N GLN A 6 -17.06 -26.43 -25.11
CA GLN A 6 -15.78 -25.73 -25.03
C GLN A 6 -15.78 -24.76 -23.86
N ASN A 7 -14.82 -24.92 -22.95
CA ASN A 7 -14.56 -23.99 -21.85
C ASN A 7 -13.22 -23.30 -22.12
N ILE A 8 -13.24 -22.00 -22.45
CA ILE A 8 -12.04 -21.23 -22.81
C ILE A 8 -11.90 -20.08 -21.82
N ILE A 9 -10.71 -19.93 -21.23
CA ILE A 9 -10.36 -18.85 -20.30
C ILE A 9 -9.21 -18.06 -20.94
N GLY A 10 -9.46 -16.79 -21.27
CA GLY A 10 -8.54 -15.88 -21.98
C GLY A 10 -9.27 -14.63 -22.53
N ASP A 11 -8.52 -13.65 -23.06
CA ASP A 11 -9.08 -12.46 -23.73
C ASP A 11 -9.08 -12.66 -25.27
N ASN A 12 -10.07 -12.08 -25.98
CA ASN A 12 -10.35 -12.29 -27.42
C ASN A 12 -10.83 -13.71 -27.83
N ASN A 13 -11.58 -14.39 -26.97
CA ASN A 13 -12.12 -15.73 -27.32
C ASN A 13 -13.16 -15.63 -28.45
N LEU A 14 -12.99 -16.45 -29.49
CA LEU A 14 -13.97 -16.65 -30.56
C LEU A 14 -14.68 -17.97 -30.30
N GLN A 15 -15.99 -17.93 -30.08
CA GLN A 15 -16.81 -19.14 -29.92
C GLN A 15 -17.57 -19.41 -31.22
N VAL A 16 -17.51 -20.66 -31.69
CA VAL A 16 -18.24 -21.13 -32.87
C VAL A 16 -19.39 -22.01 -32.39
N GLY A 17 -20.63 -21.48 -32.42
CA GLY A 17 -21.80 -22.15 -31.85
C GLY A 17 -22.35 -23.35 -32.65
N THR A 18 -21.90 -23.57 -33.89
CA THR A 18 -22.31 -24.69 -34.76
C THR A 18 -21.29 -24.86 -35.90
N ASN A 19 -21.16 -26.05 -36.51
CA ASN A 19 -20.38 -26.20 -37.75
C ASN A 19 -20.89 -25.20 -38.81
N ASN A 20 -20.03 -24.30 -39.29
CA ASN A 20 -20.32 -23.13 -40.15
C ASN A 20 -21.16 -22.00 -39.51
N GLY A 21 -21.18 -21.85 -38.18
CA GLY A 21 -21.91 -20.79 -37.47
C GLY A 21 -21.20 -19.43 -37.39
N GLN A 22 -21.97 -18.37 -37.13
CA GLN A 22 -21.50 -17.00 -36.89
C GLN A 22 -20.53 -16.92 -35.71
N ILE A 23 -19.42 -16.19 -35.90
CA ILE A 23 -18.43 -15.90 -34.86
C ILE A 23 -18.98 -14.79 -33.94
N ILE A 24 -19.23 -15.11 -32.66
CA ILE A 24 -19.63 -14.11 -31.66
C ILE A 24 -18.37 -13.51 -31.02
N GLN A 25 -18.09 -12.23 -31.28
CA GLN A 25 -17.08 -11.45 -30.55
C GLN A 25 -17.74 -10.72 -29.37
N THR A 26 -17.52 -11.19 -28.15
CA THR A 26 -17.92 -10.47 -26.92
C THR A 26 -16.95 -9.33 -26.63
N LYS A 27 -17.14 -8.18 -27.27
CA LYS A 27 -16.41 -6.95 -26.94
C LYS A 27 -16.98 -6.35 -25.65
N GLN A 28 -16.19 -6.33 -24.57
CA GLN A 28 -16.57 -5.65 -23.34
C GLN A 28 -16.51 -4.14 -23.56
N ILE A 29 -17.67 -3.47 -23.63
CA ILE A 29 -17.76 -2.01 -23.69
C ILE A 29 -17.51 -1.46 -22.28
N LYS A 30 -16.34 -0.84 -22.06
CA LYS A 30 -16.06 -0.08 -20.83
C LYS A 30 -16.45 1.37 -21.06
N GLN A 31 -17.57 1.80 -20.49
CA GLN A 31 -17.90 3.22 -20.40
C GLN A 31 -16.97 3.86 -19.35
N VAL A 32 -16.12 4.79 -19.78
CA VAL A 32 -15.28 5.59 -18.89
C VAL A 32 -15.96 6.93 -18.72
N THR A 33 -16.60 7.16 -17.57
CA THR A 33 -17.09 8.50 -17.21
C THR A 33 -15.89 9.38 -16.92
N GLU A 34 -15.68 10.41 -17.74
CA GLU A 34 -14.66 11.41 -17.47
C GLU A 34 -15.08 12.26 -16.28
N VAL A 35 -14.20 12.29 -15.27
CA VAL A 35 -14.44 13.07 -14.05
C VAL A 35 -14.05 14.51 -14.33
N LEU A 36 -15.04 15.41 -14.34
CA LEU A 36 -14.80 16.85 -14.50
C LEU A 36 -14.04 17.39 -13.28
N HIS A 37 -12.75 17.64 -13.46
CA HIS A 37 -11.85 18.17 -12.45
C HIS A 37 -11.84 19.70 -12.54
N ASP A 38 -12.43 20.38 -11.56
CA ASP A 38 -12.24 21.83 -11.37
C ASP A 38 -10.91 22.11 -10.65
N PRO A 39 -9.90 22.71 -11.32
CA PRO A 39 -8.59 23.00 -10.74
C PRO A 39 -8.63 24.02 -9.62
N ASN A 40 -9.70 24.81 -9.45
CA ASN A 40 -9.82 25.77 -8.37
C ASN A 40 -10.28 25.11 -7.07
N GLN A 41 -11.14 24.10 -7.17
CA GLN A 41 -11.76 23.44 -6.02
C GLN A 41 -11.02 22.17 -5.60
N HIS A 42 -10.45 21.43 -6.55
CA HIS A 42 -9.88 20.11 -6.32
C HIS A 42 -8.36 20.11 -6.30
N ILE A 43 -7.79 19.05 -5.71
CA ILE A 43 -6.35 18.81 -5.65
C ILE A 43 -5.68 18.80 -7.03
N THR A 44 -4.44 19.26 -7.11
CA THR A 44 -3.70 19.23 -8.38
C THR A 44 -3.39 17.79 -8.82
N ASP A 45 -3.05 17.59 -10.09
CA ASP A 45 -2.65 16.28 -10.59
C ASP A 45 -1.44 15.69 -9.84
N ALA A 46 -0.50 16.54 -9.40
CA ALA A 46 0.65 16.12 -8.59
C ALA A 46 0.21 15.57 -7.22
N GLN A 47 -0.72 16.26 -6.56
CA GLN A 47 -1.31 15.81 -5.30
C GLN A 47 -2.12 14.51 -5.48
N ALA A 48 -2.85 14.40 -6.59
CA ALA A 48 -3.61 13.21 -6.95
C ALA A 48 -2.68 11.99 -7.21
N LEU A 49 -1.54 12.22 -7.85
CA LEU A 49 -0.50 11.20 -8.05
C LEU A 49 0.07 10.72 -6.71
N GLU A 50 0.33 11.62 -5.78
CA GLU A 50 0.84 11.24 -4.46
C GLU A 50 -0.16 10.35 -3.70
N ILE A 51 -1.44 10.70 -3.70
CA ILE A 51 -2.50 9.87 -3.11
C ILE A 51 -2.51 8.48 -3.74
N ARG A 52 -2.45 8.41 -5.08
CA ARG A 52 -2.38 7.13 -5.81
C ARG A 52 -1.16 6.31 -5.38
N ASN A 53 0.01 6.93 -5.25
CA ASN A 53 1.23 6.25 -4.84
C ASN A 53 1.11 5.73 -3.40
N LYS A 54 0.53 6.51 -2.49
CA LYS A 54 0.29 6.08 -1.11
C LYS A 54 -0.69 4.91 -1.00
N ILE A 55 -1.75 4.89 -1.83
CA ILE A 55 -2.66 3.74 -1.93
C ILE A 55 -1.95 2.52 -2.56
N THR A 56 -1.06 2.74 -3.52
CA THR A 56 -0.28 1.67 -4.15
C THR A 56 0.67 1.01 -3.14
N GLU A 57 1.42 1.81 -2.37
CA GLU A 57 2.25 1.35 -1.24
C GLU A 57 1.42 0.49 -0.27
N LEU A 58 0.20 0.93 0.09
CA LEU A 58 -0.70 0.17 0.95
C LEU A 58 -1.03 -1.20 0.36
N VAL A 59 -1.45 -1.23 -0.90
CA VAL A 59 -1.87 -2.45 -1.58
C VAL A 59 -0.72 -3.43 -1.74
N ASP A 60 0.49 -2.95 -2.04
CA ASP A 60 1.68 -3.79 -2.12
C ASP A 60 2.01 -4.44 -0.78
N MET A 61 1.94 -3.68 0.32
CA MET A 61 2.07 -4.23 1.67
C MET A 61 1.00 -5.27 1.97
N LEU A 62 -0.26 -5.03 1.60
CA LEU A 62 -1.36 -5.97 1.84
C LEU A 62 -1.24 -7.25 1.00
N ALA A 63 -0.75 -7.11 -0.23
CA ALA A 63 -0.54 -8.21 -1.17
C ALA A 63 0.63 -9.12 -0.78
N SER A 64 1.48 -8.72 0.17
CA SER A 64 2.55 -9.57 0.72
C SER A 64 2.06 -10.92 1.25
N THR A 65 0.77 -11.04 1.57
CA THR A 65 0.11 -12.30 1.98
C THR A 65 -0.43 -13.14 0.82
N GLY A 66 -0.12 -12.80 -0.43
CA GLY A 66 -0.58 -13.51 -1.63
C GLY A 66 -1.98 -13.13 -2.12
N LYS A 67 -2.60 -12.09 -1.54
CA LYS A 67 -3.93 -11.61 -1.97
C LYS A 67 -3.86 -10.91 -3.33
N ASN A 68 -4.95 -11.03 -4.11
CA ASN A 68 -5.06 -10.39 -5.43
C ASN A 68 -5.01 -8.85 -5.33
N LYS A 69 -4.02 -8.24 -5.98
CA LYS A 69 -3.81 -6.78 -5.99
C LYS A 69 -4.99 -6.00 -6.54
N GLY A 70 -5.63 -6.46 -7.62
CA GLY A 70 -6.78 -5.77 -8.23
C GLY A 70 -7.97 -5.63 -7.29
N SER A 71 -8.27 -6.70 -6.54
CA SER A 71 -9.31 -6.67 -5.49
C SER A 71 -8.96 -5.73 -4.34
N LEU A 72 -7.69 -5.75 -3.90
CA LEU A 72 -7.19 -4.86 -2.84
C LEU A 72 -7.24 -3.39 -3.26
N PHE A 73 -6.84 -3.06 -4.49
CA PHE A 73 -7.00 -1.71 -5.03
C PHE A 73 -8.45 -1.24 -4.98
N LYS A 74 -9.38 -2.06 -5.49
CA LYS A 74 -10.81 -1.74 -5.47
C LYS A 74 -11.30 -1.48 -4.03
N GLN A 75 -10.89 -2.30 -3.07
CA GLN A 75 -11.27 -2.15 -1.67
C GLN A 75 -10.72 -0.86 -1.05
N GLU A 76 -9.44 -0.56 -1.27
CA GLU A 76 -8.80 0.59 -0.64
C GLU A 76 -9.25 1.91 -1.28
N TYR A 77 -9.43 1.97 -2.60
CA TYR A 77 -10.08 3.12 -3.26
C TYR A 77 -11.50 3.32 -2.75
N ASN A 78 -12.33 2.26 -2.69
CA ASN A 78 -13.68 2.37 -2.17
C ASN A 78 -13.71 2.86 -0.72
N THR A 79 -12.72 2.49 0.10
CA THR A 79 -12.66 2.99 1.47
C THR A 79 -12.26 4.47 1.51
N PHE A 80 -11.28 4.87 0.70
CA PHE A 80 -10.87 6.28 0.58
C PHE A 80 -12.04 7.16 0.10
N TYR A 81 -12.79 6.70 -0.90
CA TYR A 81 -13.96 7.37 -1.44
C TYR A 81 -15.06 7.56 -0.40
N LYS A 82 -15.32 6.54 0.43
CA LYS A 82 -16.29 6.63 1.53
C LYS A 82 -15.86 7.59 2.62
N GLU A 83 -14.57 7.60 2.98
CA GLU A 83 -14.01 8.48 4.00
C GLU A 83 -14.20 9.95 3.62
N PHE A 84 -13.78 10.31 2.40
CA PHE A 84 -13.81 11.69 1.93
C PHE A 84 -15.12 12.08 1.24
N LYS A 85 -16.07 11.15 1.13
CA LYS A 85 -17.37 11.31 0.44
C LYS A 85 -17.22 11.78 -1.00
N ILE A 86 -16.26 11.19 -1.72
CA ILE A 86 -15.94 11.50 -3.13
C ILE A 86 -16.08 10.25 -3.98
N SER A 87 -16.33 10.41 -5.29
CA SER A 87 -16.39 9.29 -6.23
C SER A 87 -15.03 8.96 -6.88
N SER A 88 -14.07 9.88 -6.78
CA SER A 88 -12.72 9.76 -7.31
C SER A 88 -11.76 10.57 -6.44
N TYR A 89 -10.54 10.09 -6.26
CA TYR A 89 -9.51 10.84 -5.51
C TYR A 89 -9.15 12.16 -6.18
N LYS A 90 -9.38 12.31 -7.49
CA LYS A 90 -9.20 13.56 -8.25
C LYS A 90 -10.22 14.65 -7.90
N LEU A 91 -11.32 14.28 -7.23
CA LEU A 91 -12.34 15.20 -6.73
C LEU A 91 -12.13 15.53 -5.25
N LEU A 92 -10.97 15.19 -4.68
CA LEU A 92 -10.67 15.60 -3.33
C LEU A 92 -10.55 17.15 -3.29
N PRO A 93 -11.26 17.83 -2.38
CA PRO A 93 -11.08 19.26 -2.15
C PRO A 93 -9.65 19.59 -1.70
N LYS A 94 -9.10 20.73 -2.14
CA LYS A 94 -7.71 21.13 -1.81
C LYS A 94 -7.45 21.23 -0.30
N ASP A 95 -8.42 21.74 0.44
CA ASP A 95 -8.37 21.89 1.91
C ASP A 95 -8.26 20.54 2.63
N LYS A 96 -8.71 19.45 2.00
CA LYS A 96 -8.66 18.10 2.57
C LYS A 96 -7.44 17.29 2.19
N TYR A 97 -6.55 17.84 1.38
CA TYR A 97 -5.37 17.12 0.89
C TYR A 97 -4.46 16.65 2.03
N GLU A 98 -4.12 17.54 2.97
CA GLU A 98 -3.26 17.18 4.10
C GLU A 98 -3.91 16.13 5.00
N GLU A 99 -5.21 16.28 5.26
CA GLU A 99 -6.01 15.31 6.01
C GLU A 99 -5.99 13.93 5.33
N ALA A 100 -6.15 13.89 4.01
CA ALA A 100 -6.07 12.65 3.22
C ALA A 100 -4.70 11.98 3.33
N LEU A 101 -3.61 12.75 3.27
CA LEU A 101 -2.26 12.20 3.46
C LEU A 101 -2.04 11.67 4.87
N ILE A 102 -2.55 12.37 5.90
CA ILE A 102 -2.48 11.89 7.30
C ILE A 102 -3.27 10.58 7.45
N TRP A 103 -4.47 10.52 6.88
CA TRP A 103 -5.33 9.33 6.92
C TRP A 103 -4.65 8.14 6.23
N LEU A 104 -4.08 8.34 5.03
CA LEU A 104 -3.36 7.30 4.30
C LEU A 104 -2.11 6.82 5.06
N ARG A 105 -1.34 7.76 5.66
CA ARG A 105 -0.18 7.41 6.51
C ARG A 105 -0.60 6.55 7.71
N LYS A 106 -1.67 6.91 8.40
CA LYS A 106 -2.24 6.11 9.50
C LYS A 106 -2.65 4.73 8.99
N ARG A 107 -3.32 4.66 7.85
CA ARG A 107 -3.77 3.40 7.25
C ARG A 107 -2.62 2.48 6.85
N ASN A 108 -1.54 3.03 6.28
CA ASN A 108 -0.29 2.32 6.01
C ASN A 108 0.32 1.74 7.29
N ALA A 109 0.37 2.52 8.36
CA ALA A 109 0.90 2.06 9.64
C ALA A 109 0.06 0.95 10.29
N TYR A 110 -1.27 1.11 10.32
CA TYR A 110 -2.16 0.16 11.02
C TYR A 110 -2.47 -1.11 10.23
N LYS A 111 -2.76 -0.98 8.93
CA LYS A 111 -3.10 -2.11 8.07
C LYS A 111 -1.88 -2.66 7.34
N GLY A 112 -1.19 -1.80 6.59
CA GLY A 112 -0.07 -2.19 5.73
C GLY A 112 1.05 -2.88 6.50
N LYS A 113 1.69 -2.17 7.43
CA LYS A 113 2.84 -2.69 8.19
C LYS A 113 2.52 -3.95 8.99
N LYS A 114 1.30 -4.06 9.52
CA LYS A 114 0.84 -5.25 10.26
C LYS A 114 0.79 -6.47 9.35
N VAL A 115 0.24 -6.32 8.14
CA VAL A 115 0.14 -7.41 7.16
C VAL A 115 1.51 -7.73 6.56
N LEU A 116 2.32 -6.72 6.27
CA LEU A 116 3.68 -6.90 5.76
C LEU A 116 4.53 -7.73 6.71
N ARG A 117 4.45 -7.48 8.03
CA ARG A 117 5.16 -8.29 9.04
C ARG A 117 4.81 -9.78 8.98
N GLN A 118 3.58 -10.12 8.59
CA GLN A 118 3.09 -11.49 8.50
C GLN A 118 3.40 -12.13 7.14
N GLY A 119 3.20 -11.40 6.05
CA GLY A 119 3.36 -11.90 4.68
C GLY A 119 4.80 -11.86 4.16
N ASN A 120 5.56 -10.81 4.48
CA ASN A 120 6.95 -10.65 4.09
C ASN A 120 7.76 -9.99 5.22
N LYS A 121 8.20 -10.84 6.14
CA LYS A 121 8.95 -10.42 7.34
C LYS A 121 10.28 -9.76 7.00
N GLU A 122 10.98 -10.20 5.96
CA GLU A 122 12.27 -9.60 5.57
C GLU A 122 12.10 -8.16 5.11
N GLU A 123 11.11 -7.92 4.26
CA GLU A 123 10.82 -6.58 3.76
C GLU A 123 10.34 -5.67 4.89
N TRP A 124 9.49 -6.18 5.79
CA TRP A 124 9.11 -5.46 7.00
C TRP A 124 10.33 -5.04 7.83
N ARG A 125 11.30 -5.95 8.04
CA ARG A 125 12.53 -5.62 8.80
C ARG A 125 13.36 -4.55 8.10
N LYS A 126 13.49 -4.60 6.77
CA LYS A 126 14.20 -3.56 6.00
C LYS A 126 13.55 -2.20 6.19
N GLU A 127 12.23 -2.11 6.08
CA GLU A 127 11.51 -0.86 6.33
C GLU A 127 11.73 -0.33 7.75
N GLN A 128 11.75 -1.21 8.76
CA GLN A 128 12.06 -0.82 10.14
C GLN A 128 13.47 -0.25 10.24
N TYR A 129 14.48 -0.91 9.68
CA TYR A 129 15.86 -0.42 9.73
C TYR A 129 15.99 0.94 9.05
N THR A 130 15.46 1.09 7.85
CA THR A 130 15.51 2.35 7.09
C THR A 130 14.89 3.48 7.89
N ALA A 131 13.70 3.27 8.46
CA ALA A 131 13.01 4.29 9.24
C ALA A 131 13.75 4.64 10.53
N ILE A 132 14.30 3.65 11.23
CA ILE A 132 15.09 3.85 12.45
C ILE A 132 16.36 4.66 12.12
N TYR A 133 17.14 4.26 11.13
CA TYR A 133 18.37 4.98 10.75
C TYR A 133 18.08 6.38 10.24
N PHE A 134 17.03 6.56 9.43
CA PHE A 134 16.64 7.89 8.94
C PHE A 134 16.28 8.82 10.10
N LYS A 135 15.45 8.36 11.05
CA LYS A 135 15.07 9.16 12.22
C LYS A 135 16.25 9.41 13.15
N ALA A 136 17.12 8.42 13.36
CA ALA A 136 18.35 8.59 14.13
C ALA A 136 19.25 9.66 13.53
N GLY A 137 19.45 9.64 12.21
CA GLY A 137 20.22 10.65 11.48
C GLY A 137 19.61 12.05 11.60
N ASN A 138 18.28 12.17 11.50
CA ASN A 138 17.59 13.45 11.72
C ASN A 138 17.72 13.99 13.15
N LEU A 139 17.96 13.11 14.13
CA LEU A 139 18.25 13.47 15.52
C LEU A 139 19.75 13.68 15.78
N GLY A 140 20.59 13.64 14.74
CA GLY A 140 22.04 13.81 14.85
C GLY A 140 22.77 12.64 15.52
N MET A 141 22.12 11.47 15.67
CA MET A 141 22.75 10.31 16.29
C MET A 141 23.65 9.56 15.31
N SER A 142 24.84 9.22 15.76
CA SER A 142 25.70 8.21 15.14
C SER A 142 25.11 6.80 15.26
N LYS A 143 25.70 5.83 14.55
CA LYS A 143 25.25 4.43 14.62
C LYS A 143 25.52 3.83 15.99
N GLU A 144 26.65 4.16 16.58
CA GLU A 144 27.08 3.72 17.90
C GLU A 144 26.14 4.26 18.98
N GLU A 145 25.76 5.54 18.90
CA GLU A 145 24.78 6.16 19.80
C GLU A 145 23.39 5.54 19.65
N LEU A 146 22.98 5.22 18.42
CA LEU A 146 21.72 4.50 18.18
C LEU A 146 21.73 3.11 18.84
N TYR A 147 22.85 2.38 18.76
CA TYR A 147 22.97 1.06 19.38
C TYR A 147 23.00 1.13 20.90
N LEU A 148 23.71 2.11 21.47
CA LEU A 148 23.70 2.38 22.90
C LEU A 148 22.27 2.71 23.38
N PHE A 149 21.60 3.63 22.68
CA PHE A 149 20.21 3.99 22.95
C PHE A 149 19.28 2.77 22.87
N ALA A 150 19.46 1.90 21.87
CA ALA A 150 18.67 0.69 21.74
C ALA A 150 18.93 -0.30 22.89
N THR A 151 20.18 -0.50 23.27
CA THR A 151 20.57 -1.35 24.41
C THR A 151 19.94 -0.87 25.71
N GLU A 152 20.00 0.44 25.99
CA GLU A 152 19.41 1.05 27.18
C GLU A 152 17.88 0.95 27.17
N LYS A 153 17.22 1.44 26.10
CA LYS A 153 15.75 1.50 26.04
C LYS A 153 15.08 0.12 25.97
N LEU A 154 15.77 -0.88 25.45
CA LEU A 154 15.28 -2.26 25.42
C LEU A 154 15.75 -3.10 26.61
N ALA A 155 16.53 -2.52 27.54
CA ALA A 155 17.12 -3.19 28.69
C ALA A 155 17.82 -4.50 28.30
N LEU A 156 18.69 -4.44 27.28
CA LEU A 156 19.43 -5.61 26.79
C LEU A 156 20.58 -5.94 27.74
N LYS A 157 20.76 -7.23 28.02
CA LYS A 157 21.88 -7.72 28.86
C LYS A 157 23.27 -7.53 28.21
N LYS A 158 23.31 -7.40 26.89
CA LYS A 158 24.53 -7.25 26.10
C LYS A 158 24.40 -6.02 25.21
N PRO A 159 25.49 -5.28 24.97
CA PRO A 159 25.51 -4.19 24.02
C PRO A 159 25.19 -4.70 22.62
N LEU A 160 24.39 -3.94 21.89
CA LEU A 160 23.98 -4.27 20.53
C LEU A 160 25.10 -3.89 19.56
N THR A 161 25.46 -4.78 18.64
CA THR A 161 26.41 -4.45 17.56
C THR A 161 25.71 -4.20 16.23
N SER A 162 24.47 -4.68 16.11
CA SER A 162 23.65 -4.54 14.91
C SER A 162 22.16 -4.66 15.24
N LEU A 163 21.33 -3.82 14.60
CA LEU A 163 19.86 -3.95 14.69
C LEU A 163 19.35 -5.32 14.20
N LYS A 164 20.15 -6.06 13.41
CA LYS A 164 19.81 -7.40 12.93
C LYS A 164 19.71 -8.44 14.06
N GLU A 165 20.41 -8.21 15.18
CA GLU A 165 20.39 -9.10 16.35
C GLU A 165 19.06 -9.01 17.12
N LEU A 166 18.25 -7.99 16.86
CA LEU A 166 16.96 -7.81 17.53
C LEU A 166 15.92 -8.80 16.98
N SER A 167 15.14 -9.38 17.88
CA SER A 167 13.88 -10.05 17.50
C SER A 167 12.89 -9.04 16.95
N ASP A 168 11.93 -9.48 16.13
CA ASP A 168 10.94 -8.57 15.51
C ASP A 168 10.18 -7.75 16.55
N THR A 169 9.83 -8.35 17.68
CA THR A 169 9.12 -7.67 18.77
C THR A 169 9.98 -6.56 19.39
N ARG A 170 11.29 -6.78 19.54
CA ARG A 170 12.21 -5.76 20.07
C ARG A 170 12.49 -4.67 19.04
N LEU A 171 12.63 -5.05 17.77
CA LEU A 171 12.80 -4.11 16.66
C LEU A 171 11.58 -3.17 16.54
N GLU A 172 10.36 -3.71 16.64
CA GLU A 172 9.14 -2.92 16.62
C GLU A 172 9.06 -1.97 17.83
N LYS A 173 9.46 -2.41 19.03
CA LYS A 173 9.52 -1.55 20.22
C LYS A 173 10.51 -0.41 20.01
N LEU A 174 11.70 -0.69 19.51
CA LEU A 174 12.71 0.32 19.21
C LEU A 174 12.21 1.33 18.18
N TYR A 175 11.57 0.86 17.10
CA TYR A 175 10.94 1.73 16.12
C TYR A 175 9.94 2.70 16.77
N LYS A 176 9.07 2.21 17.66
CA LYS A 176 8.10 3.07 18.35
C LYS A 176 8.79 4.12 19.23
N TYR A 177 9.87 3.74 19.94
CA TYR A 177 10.62 4.69 20.75
C TYR A 177 11.30 5.78 19.93
N ILE A 178 11.93 5.42 18.82
CA ILE A 178 12.71 6.39 18.04
C ILE A 178 11.83 7.34 17.22
N ILE A 179 10.70 6.85 16.71
CA ILE A 179 9.81 7.67 15.88
C ILE A 179 9.10 8.75 16.70
N VAL A 180 8.78 8.47 17.97
CA VAL A 180 8.15 9.42 18.90
C VAL A 180 9.18 10.37 19.52
N LYS A 181 10.48 10.09 19.38
CA LYS A 181 11.53 10.94 19.96
C LYS A 181 11.64 12.26 19.21
N GLU A 182 11.49 13.36 19.94
CA GLU A 182 11.68 14.74 19.49
C GLU A 182 13.14 15.17 19.64
#